data_AF-A0AAW0J0Q5-F1
#
_entry.id   AF-A0AAW0J0Q5-F1
#
_cell.length_a   1.000
_cell.length_b   1.000
_cell.length_c   1.000
_cell.angle_alpha   90.00
_cell.angle_beta   90.00
_cell.angle_gamma   90.00
#
_symmetry.space_group_name_H-M   'P 1'
#
loop_
_entity.id
_entity.type
_entity.pdbx_description
1 polymer ?
#
loop_
_entity_poly.entity_id
_entity_poly.type
_entity_poly.pdbx_seq_one_letter_code
_entity_poly.pdbx_strand_id
1 'polypeptide(L)'
;MNNKVFYQHPNLMRALGMHETVMEVMVNVLGGGESKEITFPKMVANCCRFLCYFCRITSPAMRGSTPLDVAAASVMDNNELALALREPDLEKVVRYLAGCGLQSCQMLVSKGESVEENANVVVRLLIRRPECFGPALRGEGGNGLLAAMEEAIKIAEDPSRDGPSPTSGSSKTLDTEEEEDDTIHMGNAIMTFYAALIDLLGRCAPEMHLIHAGKGEAIRIRSILRSLIPLGDLVGVISIAFQMPTIAKDGKVVEPDMSAGFCPDHKAAMVLFLDRVYGIEVQDFLLHLLEVGFLPDLRAAASLDTAALSATDMALALNRYLCTAVLPLLTRCAPLFAGTEHHASLIDSLLHTVYRLSKGCSLTKAQRDSIEVCLLSICGQLRPSMMQHLLRRLVFDVPLLNEHAKMPLKLLTNHYERCWKYYCLPGGWGNFGAASEEELHLSRKLFWGIFDALSQKKYEQELFKLALPCLSAVAGALPPDYMESNYVSMMEKQSSMDSEGNFNPQPVDTSNITIPEKLEYFINKYAEHSHDKWSMDKLANGWIYGEIYSDSSKVQPLMKPYKLLSEKEKEIYRWPIKESLKTMLAWGWRIERTREGDNAAHGYSPRAIDMSNVTLSRDL
;
A
#
# COMPACT_ATOMS: atom_id res chain seq x y z
N MET A 1 41.20 -10.96 5.89
CA MET A 1 39.82 -11.38 5.59
C MET A 1 39.71 -12.33 4.39
N ASN A 2 40.57 -12.24 3.38
CA ASN A 2 40.51 -13.11 2.18
C ASN A 2 41.11 -14.52 2.34
N ASN A 3 41.66 -14.84 3.52
CA ASN A 3 42.24 -16.15 3.79
C ASN A 3 41.17 -17.09 4.35
N LYS A 4 40.94 -18.23 3.69
CA LYS A 4 39.91 -19.22 4.06
C LYS A 4 40.12 -19.83 5.46
N VAL A 5 41.36 -19.89 5.94
CA VAL A 5 41.70 -20.41 7.29
C VAL A 5 40.99 -19.62 8.38
N PHE A 6 40.78 -18.32 8.17
CA PHE A 6 40.07 -17.44 9.10
C PHE A 6 38.63 -17.91 9.38
N TYR A 7 37.92 -18.40 8.34
CA TYR A 7 36.54 -18.87 8.46
C TYR A 7 36.46 -20.34 8.86
N GLN A 8 37.43 -21.16 8.44
CA GLN A 8 37.45 -22.59 8.72
C GLN A 8 37.84 -22.91 10.18
N HIS A 9 38.68 -22.06 10.79
CA HIS A 9 39.22 -22.28 12.13
C HIS A 9 39.07 -21.03 13.03
N PRO A 10 37.83 -20.65 13.40
CA PRO A 10 37.59 -19.44 14.19
C PRO A 10 38.26 -19.46 15.57
N ASN A 11 38.34 -20.63 16.19
CA ASN A 11 38.99 -20.81 17.50
C ASN A 11 40.51 -20.58 17.46
N LEU A 12 41.14 -20.82 16.30
CA LEU A 12 42.57 -20.53 16.12
C LEU A 12 42.83 -19.02 16.21
N MET A 13 41.98 -18.22 15.57
CA MET A 13 42.12 -16.75 15.59
C MET A 13 41.92 -16.17 16.99
N ARG A 14 41.03 -16.78 17.79
CA ARG A 14 40.85 -16.44 19.21
C ARG A 14 42.09 -16.82 20.04
N ALA A 15 42.60 -18.04 19.87
CA ALA A 15 43.78 -18.53 20.60
C ALA A 15 45.07 -17.75 20.28
N LEU A 16 45.18 -17.21 19.05
CA LEU A 16 46.29 -16.36 18.64
C LEU A 16 46.16 -14.90 19.11
N GLY A 17 45.10 -14.52 19.83
CA GLY A 17 44.92 -13.15 20.33
C GLY A 17 44.72 -12.10 19.23
N MET A 18 44.29 -12.51 18.02
CA MET A 18 44.24 -11.60 16.85
C MET A 18 43.32 -10.37 17.08
N HIS A 19 42.24 -10.55 17.82
CA HIS A 19 41.30 -9.48 18.18
C HIS A 19 41.90 -8.50 19.18
N GLU A 20 42.68 -8.98 20.15
CA GLU A 20 43.38 -8.17 21.15
C GLU A 20 44.38 -7.23 20.47
N THR A 21 45.22 -7.76 19.56
CA THR A 21 46.20 -6.95 18.81
C THR A 21 45.52 -5.86 17.97
N VAL A 22 44.40 -6.16 17.31
CA VAL A 22 43.68 -5.17 16.51
C VAL A 22 43.05 -4.08 17.38
N MET A 23 42.54 -4.43 18.56
CA MET A 23 42.03 -3.46 19.53
C MET A 23 43.13 -2.58 20.09
N GLU A 24 44.31 -3.12 20.43
CA GLU A 24 45.46 -2.33 20.89
C GLU A 24 45.89 -1.30 19.86
N VAL A 25 46.00 -1.71 18.60
CA VAL A 25 46.33 -0.81 17.48
C VAL A 25 45.29 0.30 17.36
N MET A 26 44.00 -0.03 17.45
CA MET A 26 42.91 0.96 17.41
C MET A 26 42.98 1.94 18.59
N VAL A 27 43.22 1.44 19.81
CA VAL A 27 43.35 2.28 21.02
C VAL A 27 44.56 3.21 20.92
N ASN A 28 45.68 2.75 20.37
CA ASN A 28 46.85 3.60 20.17
C ASN A 28 46.60 4.76 19.20
N VAL A 29 45.76 4.54 18.18
CA VAL A 29 45.36 5.59 17.22
C VAL A 29 44.35 6.57 17.84
N LEU A 30 43.48 6.09 18.75
CA LEU A 30 42.50 6.91 19.46
C LEU A 30 43.08 7.63 20.70
N GLY A 31 44.12 7.06 21.32
CA GLY A 31 44.66 7.43 22.64
C GLY A 31 45.64 8.61 22.65
N GLY A 32 45.82 9.28 21.51
CA GLY A 32 46.67 10.46 21.37
C GLY A 32 46.02 11.77 21.84
N GLY A 33 45.72 11.88 23.15
CA GLY A 33 45.46 13.15 23.84
C GLY A 33 44.09 13.83 23.61
N GLU A 34 43.74 14.76 24.50
CA GLU A 34 42.54 15.62 24.47
C GLU A 34 42.45 16.56 23.23
N SER A 35 43.26 16.33 22.19
CA SER A 35 43.19 17.03 20.92
C SER A 35 42.07 16.48 20.04
N LYS A 36 41.26 17.38 19.48
CA LYS A 36 40.01 17.11 18.75
C LYS A 36 40.16 16.39 17.39
N GLU A 37 41.36 15.99 16.97
CA GLU A 37 41.63 15.50 15.61
C GLU A 37 42.12 14.05 15.60
N ILE A 38 41.37 13.17 14.92
CA ILE A 38 41.73 11.78 14.68
C ILE A 38 42.71 11.73 13.50
N THR A 39 43.95 11.33 13.75
CA THR A 39 45.04 11.40 12.75
C THR A 39 44.92 10.35 11.64
N PHE A 40 44.34 9.17 11.93
CA PHE A 40 44.19 8.07 10.97
C PHE A 40 42.76 7.46 10.96
N PRO A 41 41.74 8.20 10.51
CA PRO A 41 40.33 7.78 10.61
C PRO A 41 40.03 6.53 9.78
N LYS A 42 40.62 6.40 8.57
CA LYS A 42 40.46 5.20 7.72
C LYS A 42 41.02 3.93 8.38
N MET A 43 42.08 4.05 9.17
CA MET A 43 42.67 2.93 9.91
C MET A 43 41.72 2.47 11.03
N VAL A 44 41.19 3.42 11.81
CA VAL A 44 40.18 3.13 12.86
C VAL A 44 38.96 2.45 12.25
N ALA A 45 38.43 2.98 11.15
CA ALA A 45 37.27 2.38 10.47
C ALA A 45 37.55 0.94 9.98
N ASN A 46 38.74 0.67 9.44
CA ASN A 46 39.11 -0.68 9.01
C ASN A 46 39.29 -1.65 10.18
N CYS A 47 39.84 -1.20 11.31
CA CYS A 47 39.88 -1.98 12.55
C CYS A 47 38.46 -2.30 13.04
N CYS A 48 37.55 -1.32 13.06
CA CYS A 48 36.16 -1.51 13.47
C CYS A 48 35.42 -2.50 12.56
N ARG A 49 35.57 -2.37 11.24
CA ARG A 49 34.99 -3.31 10.27
C ARG A 49 35.50 -4.72 10.52
N PHE A 50 36.83 -4.88 10.65
CA PHE A 50 37.44 -6.18 10.95
C PHE A 50 36.88 -6.80 12.23
N LEU A 51 36.78 -6.03 13.32
CA LEU A 51 36.25 -6.52 14.60
C LEU A 51 34.76 -6.89 14.49
N CYS A 52 33.94 -6.12 13.77
CA CYS A 52 32.54 -6.48 13.51
C CYS A 52 32.41 -7.83 12.77
N TYR A 53 33.23 -8.04 11.74
CA TYR A 53 33.29 -9.32 11.04
C TYR A 53 33.84 -10.46 11.90
N PHE A 54 34.79 -10.18 12.79
CA PHE A 54 35.32 -11.16 13.74
C PHE A 54 34.26 -11.60 14.76
N CYS A 55 33.44 -10.66 15.26
CA CYS A 55 32.29 -10.98 16.12
C CYS A 55 31.21 -11.79 15.36
N ARG A 56 31.12 -11.66 14.03
CA ARG A 56 30.14 -12.33 13.18
C ARG A 56 30.79 -13.08 12.02
N ILE A 57 31.50 -14.17 12.33
CA ILE A 57 32.09 -15.08 11.31
C ILE A 57 31.02 -15.67 10.35
N THR A 58 29.73 -15.55 10.69
CA THR A 58 28.59 -16.08 9.94
C THR A 58 27.73 -15.04 9.19
N SER A 59 27.99 -13.74 9.25
CA SER A 59 27.17 -12.75 8.51
C SER A 59 27.96 -11.49 8.08
N PRO A 60 28.15 -11.26 6.76
CA PRO A 60 28.99 -10.18 6.25
C PRO A 60 28.33 -8.79 6.15
N ALA A 61 27.12 -8.59 6.70
CA ALA A 61 26.27 -7.43 6.43
C ALA A 61 26.58 -6.15 7.23
N MET A 62 27.59 -6.14 8.09
CA MET A 62 27.87 -4.99 8.99
C MET A 62 28.98 -4.10 8.43
N ARG A 63 28.63 -2.88 8.03
CA ARG A 63 29.60 -1.79 7.77
C ARG A 63 29.94 -1.05 9.07
N GLY A 64 30.40 -1.74 10.11
CA GLY A 64 30.77 -1.05 11.36
C GLY A 64 32.01 -0.18 11.13
N SER A 65 31.87 1.15 11.17
CA SER A 65 32.95 2.11 10.93
C SER A 65 33.46 2.75 12.22
N THR A 66 32.73 2.57 13.32
CA THR A 66 33.04 3.18 14.61
C THR A 66 33.23 2.12 15.71
N PRO A 67 33.96 2.46 16.80
CA PRO A 67 34.07 1.57 17.97
C PRO A 67 32.72 1.25 18.62
N LEU A 68 31.73 2.15 18.51
CA LEU A 68 30.37 1.92 19.01
C LEU A 68 29.67 0.80 18.22
N ASP A 69 29.89 0.73 16.91
CA ASP A 69 29.33 -0.35 16.07
C ASP A 69 29.90 -1.71 16.48
N VAL A 70 31.17 -1.77 16.88
CA VAL A 70 31.80 -3.01 17.39
C VAL A 70 31.16 -3.46 18.70
N ALA A 71 30.86 -2.53 19.60
CA ALA A 71 30.14 -2.82 20.83
C ALA A 71 28.71 -3.33 20.53
N ALA A 72 27.98 -2.65 19.65
CA ALA A 72 26.64 -3.07 19.22
C ALA A 72 26.65 -4.47 18.56
N ALA A 73 27.60 -4.72 17.65
CA ALA A 73 27.79 -6.01 16.97
C ALA A 73 28.04 -7.17 17.94
N SER A 74 28.67 -6.89 19.08
CA SER A 74 29.06 -7.90 20.08
C SER A 74 27.88 -8.36 20.95
N VAL A 75 26.88 -7.50 21.16
CA VAL A 75 25.67 -7.83 21.97
C VAL A 75 24.50 -8.26 21.09
N MET A 76 24.47 -7.81 19.83
CA MET A 76 23.36 -8.08 18.91
C MET A 76 23.19 -9.59 18.62
N ASP A 77 21.95 -10.08 18.74
CA ASP A 77 21.55 -11.49 18.65
C ASP A 77 22.19 -12.42 19.72
N ASN A 78 22.66 -11.88 20.86
CA ASN A 78 23.22 -12.66 21.96
C ASN A 78 22.57 -12.33 23.31
N ASN A 79 21.57 -13.14 23.69
CA ASN A 79 20.83 -12.95 24.94
C ASN A 79 21.70 -13.13 26.20
N GLU A 80 22.72 -13.99 26.17
CA GLU A 80 23.61 -14.20 27.33
C GLU A 80 24.45 -12.95 27.62
N LEU A 81 25.02 -12.34 26.58
CA LEU A 81 25.75 -11.08 26.72
C LEU A 81 24.83 -9.91 27.05
N ALA A 82 23.62 -9.88 26.51
CA ALA A 82 22.63 -8.87 26.86
C ALA A 82 22.25 -8.94 28.34
N LEU A 83 22.09 -10.14 28.91
CA LEU A 83 21.83 -10.34 30.35
C LEU A 83 23.06 -10.05 31.22
N ALA A 84 24.27 -10.18 30.67
CA ALA A 84 25.50 -9.87 31.38
C ALA A 84 25.81 -8.35 31.44
N LEU A 85 25.04 -7.50 30.74
CA LEU A 85 25.20 -6.05 30.81
C LEU A 85 24.91 -5.53 32.21
N ARG A 86 25.72 -4.57 32.66
CA ARG A 86 25.59 -3.96 33.98
C ARG A 86 25.19 -2.49 33.87
N GLU A 87 24.51 -2.00 34.89
CA GLU A 87 24.06 -0.60 34.98
C GLU A 87 25.18 0.43 34.72
N PRO A 88 26.44 0.27 35.18
CA PRO A 88 27.50 1.25 34.91
C PRO A 88 27.86 1.41 33.42
N ASP A 89 27.69 0.36 32.62
CA ASP A 89 27.98 0.38 31.19
C ASP A 89 26.89 1.20 30.46
N LEU A 90 25.62 0.99 30.83
CA LEU A 90 24.48 1.76 30.33
C LEU A 90 24.52 3.21 30.80
N GLU A 91 24.91 3.46 32.05
CA GLU A 91 24.97 4.82 32.61
C GLU A 91 25.95 5.69 31.82
N LYS A 92 27.13 5.15 31.47
CA LYS A 92 28.13 5.86 30.64
C LYS A 92 27.55 6.28 29.28
N VAL A 93 26.86 5.37 28.60
CA VAL A 93 26.20 5.66 27.30
C VAL A 93 25.17 6.77 27.47
N VAL A 94 24.33 6.71 28.51
CA VAL A 94 23.34 7.77 28.78
C VAL A 94 24.01 9.11 29.13
N ARG A 95 25.16 9.11 29.83
CA ARG A 95 25.91 10.38 30.06
C ARG A 95 26.43 10.97 28.76
N TYR A 96 26.93 10.12 27.85
CA TYR A 96 27.35 10.59 26.53
C TYR A 96 26.16 11.11 25.74
N LEU A 97 25.03 10.42 25.72
CA LEU A 97 23.79 10.91 25.08
C LEU A 97 23.33 12.25 25.65
N ALA A 98 23.41 12.46 26.98
CA ALA A 98 23.07 13.73 27.61
C ALA A 98 24.05 14.87 27.23
N GLY A 99 25.32 14.54 26.99
CA GLY A 99 26.34 15.49 26.51
C GLY A 99 26.36 15.68 24.99
N CYS A 100 25.77 14.76 24.23
CA CYS A 100 25.63 14.83 22.78
C CYS A 100 24.54 15.85 22.42
N GLY A 101 24.96 17.09 22.15
CA GLY A 101 24.22 17.95 21.24
C GLY A 101 24.41 17.43 19.81
N LEU A 102 23.57 16.48 19.40
CA LEU A 102 23.45 15.90 18.05
C LEU A 102 24.73 15.26 17.47
N GLN A 103 24.75 13.94 17.35
CA GLN A 103 25.35 13.24 16.22
C GLN A 103 24.79 11.81 16.11
N SER A 104 24.50 11.42 14.86
CA SER A 104 23.78 10.21 14.48
C SER A 104 24.62 8.94 14.66
N CYS A 105 24.00 7.88 15.18
CA CYS A 105 24.51 6.51 15.05
C CYS A 105 23.30 5.55 15.03
N GLN A 106 22.93 5.06 13.84
CA GLN A 106 21.89 4.05 13.69
C GLN A 106 22.51 2.66 13.79
N MET A 107 22.47 2.00 14.94
CA MET A 107 22.77 0.56 15.04
C MET A 107 22.06 -0.10 16.24
N LEU A 108 20.81 -0.56 16.03
CA LEU A 108 20.11 -1.52 16.90
C LEU A 108 18.93 -2.15 16.11
N VAL A 109 19.22 -3.03 15.15
CA VAL A 109 18.17 -3.75 14.41
C VAL A 109 18.52 -5.23 14.29
N SER A 110 18.00 -6.05 15.21
CA SER A 110 17.65 -7.45 14.97
C SER A 110 16.77 -8.02 16.11
N LYS A 111 16.40 -9.29 15.99
CA LYS A 111 15.19 -9.93 16.54
C LYS A 111 15.08 -9.93 18.07
N GLY A 112 14.02 -9.31 18.58
CA GLY A 112 12.83 -10.10 18.93
C GLY A 112 12.52 -10.37 20.40
N GLU A 113 13.40 -10.04 21.35
CA GLU A 113 13.04 -10.08 22.77
C GLU A 113 13.71 -8.90 23.50
N SER A 114 12.90 -7.95 23.97
CA SER A 114 13.39 -6.92 24.88
C SER A 114 13.78 -7.58 26.19
N VAL A 115 15.05 -7.47 26.60
CA VAL A 115 15.46 -7.89 27.94
C VAL A 115 14.85 -6.90 28.94
N GLU A 116 13.81 -7.35 29.64
CA GLU A 116 13.00 -6.51 30.54
C GLU A 116 13.86 -5.75 31.56
N GLU A 117 14.85 -6.42 32.15
CA GLU A 117 15.76 -5.83 33.13
C GLU A 117 16.55 -4.65 32.57
N ASN A 118 17.07 -4.79 31.34
CA ASN A 118 17.82 -3.75 30.65
C ASN A 118 16.91 -2.59 30.25
N ALA A 119 15.73 -2.88 29.69
CA ALA A 119 14.75 -1.87 29.28
C ALA A 119 14.33 -1.00 30.47
N ASN A 120 14.08 -1.61 31.63
CA ASN A 120 13.71 -0.91 32.86
C ASN A 120 14.83 0.02 33.36
N VAL A 121 16.10 -0.38 33.23
CA VAL A 121 17.24 0.48 33.58
C VAL A 121 17.36 1.64 32.58
N VAL A 122 17.30 1.36 31.28
CA VAL A 122 17.40 2.37 30.22
C VAL A 122 16.33 3.45 30.38
N VAL A 123 15.06 3.07 30.54
CA VAL A 123 13.96 4.03 30.73
C VAL A 123 14.18 4.87 31.98
N ARG A 124 14.56 4.26 33.12
CA ARG A 124 14.83 5.00 34.37
C ARG A 124 16.00 5.99 34.24
N LEU A 125 17.08 5.61 33.55
CA LEU A 125 18.24 6.48 33.35
C LEU A 125 17.91 7.65 32.42
N LEU A 126 17.15 7.42 31.35
CA LEU A 126 16.71 8.47 30.42
C LEU A 126 15.79 9.48 31.13
N ILE A 127 14.82 9.03 31.92
CA ILE A 127 13.91 9.94 32.64
C ILE A 127 14.65 10.82 33.66
N ARG A 128 15.71 10.29 34.29
CA ARG A 128 16.56 11.06 35.22
C ARG A 128 17.41 12.12 34.54
N ARG A 129 17.53 12.07 33.21
CA ARG A 129 18.30 12.99 32.39
C ARG A 129 17.44 13.45 31.22
N PRO A 130 16.50 14.39 31.45
CA PRO A 130 15.61 14.85 30.41
C PRO A 130 16.39 15.36 29.19
N GLU A 131 17.68 15.71 29.34
CA GLU A 131 18.58 16.07 28.26
C GLU A 131 18.67 15.03 27.12
N CYS A 132 18.33 13.78 27.37
CA CYS A 132 18.40 12.74 26.33
C CYS A 132 17.25 12.79 25.31
N PHE A 133 16.12 13.45 25.60
CA PHE A 133 14.92 13.35 24.75
C PHE A 133 14.83 14.40 23.62
N GLY A 134 15.79 15.33 23.55
CA GLY A 134 15.70 16.50 22.67
C GLY A 134 14.62 17.52 23.12
N PRO A 135 14.66 18.76 22.61
CA PRO A 135 13.78 19.83 23.12
C PRO A 135 12.27 19.56 22.92
N ALA A 136 11.88 18.87 21.85
CA ALA A 136 10.48 18.67 21.50
C ALA A 136 9.72 17.78 22.49
N LEU A 137 10.41 16.83 23.14
CA LEU A 137 9.81 15.83 24.03
C LEU A 137 9.99 16.16 25.52
N ARG A 138 10.79 17.18 25.87
CA ARG A 138 11.05 17.57 27.27
C ARG A 138 9.97 18.44 27.91
N GLY A 139 9.03 18.99 27.12
CA GLY A 139 7.95 19.86 27.60
C GLY A 139 8.36 21.30 27.96
N GLU A 140 9.66 21.61 28.00
CA GLU A 140 10.17 22.98 28.21
C GLU A 140 10.34 23.71 26.86
N GLY A 141 9.23 24.17 26.29
CA GLY A 141 9.23 25.09 25.13
C GLY A 141 9.16 24.46 23.73
N GLY A 142 9.02 23.13 23.62
CA GLY A 142 8.78 22.44 22.34
C GLY A 142 7.29 22.34 21.98
N ASN A 143 6.97 22.35 20.68
CA ASN A 143 5.59 22.22 20.16
C ASN A 143 5.14 20.74 19.97
N GLY A 144 5.79 19.78 20.66
CA GLY A 144 5.55 18.35 20.47
C GLY A 144 6.35 17.72 19.32
N LEU A 145 6.28 16.39 19.21
CA LEU A 145 7.03 15.60 18.24
C LEU A 145 6.59 15.89 16.80
N LEU A 146 5.28 16.03 16.57
CA LEU A 146 4.74 16.29 15.24
C LEU A 146 5.30 17.60 14.66
N ALA A 147 5.21 18.69 15.42
CA ALA A 147 5.71 19.98 14.99
C ALA A 147 7.23 19.96 14.76
N ALA A 148 7.98 19.19 15.57
CA ALA A 148 9.41 19.03 15.37
C ALA A 148 9.76 18.26 14.09
N MET A 149 9.00 17.21 13.77
CA MET A 149 9.15 16.48 12.51
C MET A 149 8.80 17.36 11.31
N GLU A 150 7.68 18.09 11.34
CA GLU A 150 7.28 18.99 10.26
C GLU A 150 8.29 20.14 10.04
N GLU A 151 8.83 20.71 11.11
CA GLU A 151 9.87 21.74 10.98
C GLU A 151 11.18 21.14 10.44
N ALA A 152 11.54 19.92 10.84
CA ALA A 152 12.70 19.22 10.30
C ALA A 152 12.55 18.89 8.80
N ILE A 153 11.33 18.57 8.34
CA ILE A 153 11.02 18.43 6.91
C ILE A 153 11.25 19.75 6.18
N LYS A 154 10.76 20.87 6.72
CA LYS A 154 10.99 22.19 6.12
C LYS A 154 12.46 22.59 6.09
N ILE A 155 13.24 22.19 7.10
CA ILE A 155 14.70 22.39 7.12
C ILE A 155 15.34 21.58 6.00
N ALA A 156 14.94 20.31 5.83
CA ALA A 156 15.43 19.44 4.77
C ALA A 156 15.11 19.94 3.35
N GLU A 157 13.96 20.60 3.17
CA GLU A 157 13.57 21.19 1.89
C GLU A 157 14.29 22.51 1.56
N ASP A 158 14.97 23.13 2.53
CA ASP A 158 15.69 24.39 2.38
C ASP A 158 17.21 24.20 2.54
N PRO A 159 17.96 24.01 1.43
CA PRO A 159 19.41 23.83 1.46
C PRO A 159 20.18 25.00 2.10
N SER A 160 19.56 26.17 2.26
CA SER A 160 20.20 27.31 2.95
C SER A 160 20.24 27.17 4.47
N ARG A 161 19.46 26.24 5.03
CA ARG A 161 19.41 25.93 6.47
C ARG A 161 20.34 24.79 6.87
N ASP A 162 20.90 24.07 5.89
CA ASP A 162 22.00 23.14 6.13
C ASP A 162 23.29 23.93 6.41
N GLY A 163 23.98 23.57 7.49
CA GLY A 163 25.21 24.25 7.89
C GLY A 163 26.33 24.08 6.85
N PRO A 164 27.33 24.98 6.80
CA PRO A 164 28.48 24.78 5.94
C PRO A 164 29.17 23.45 6.31
N SER A 165 29.34 22.56 5.32
CA SER A 165 30.09 21.31 5.49
C SER A 165 31.48 21.59 6.10
N PRO A 166 31.94 20.82 7.10
CA PRO A 166 33.19 21.06 7.82
C PRO A 166 34.47 20.72 7.03
N THR A 167 34.49 20.87 5.71
CA THR A 167 35.67 20.63 4.85
C THR A 167 35.79 21.58 3.65
N SER A 168 35.40 22.86 3.77
CA SER A 168 35.85 23.88 2.79
C SER A 168 37.17 24.54 3.17
N GLY A 169 38.22 23.71 3.30
CA GLY A 169 39.58 24.12 3.64
C GLY A 169 40.62 23.49 2.72
N SER A 170 40.79 24.06 1.52
CA SER A 170 42.02 24.03 0.70
C SER A 170 42.68 22.67 0.38
N SER A 171 42.25 22.02 -0.71
CA SER A 171 43.11 21.62 -1.85
C SER A 171 42.29 20.82 -2.86
N LYS A 172 41.91 21.45 -3.98
CA LYS A 172 41.40 20.72 -5.15
C LYS A 172 42.59 20.09 -5.88
N THR A 173 42.85 18.81 -5.64
CA THR A 173 43.52 17.96 -6.62
C THR A 173 42.48 17.02 -7.21
N LEU A 174 42.30 17.13 -8.53
CA LEU A 174 41.49 16.23 -9.34
C LEU A 174 42.01 14.79 -9.14
N ASP A 175 41.10 13.87 -8.81
CA ASP A 175 41.10 12.42 -9.11
C ASP A 175 40.56 11.60 -7.93
N THR A 176 39.24 11.44 -7.82
CA THR A 176 38.49 10.18 -7.59
C THR A 176 37.00 10.46 -7.34
N GLU A 177 36.13 9.74 -8.04
CA GLU A 177 34.66 9.84 -8.01
C GLU A 177 34.03 9.19 -6.74
N GLU A 178 34.53 9.48 -5.54
CA GLU A 178 34.03 8.89 -4.27
C GLU A 178 33.77 9.92 -3.13
N GLU A 179 33.53 11.20 -3.44
CA GLU A 179 33.29 12.25 -2.41
C GLU A 179 31.90 12.92 -2.53
N GLU A 180 30.81 12.15 -2.60
CA GLU A 180 29.43 12.71 -2.50
C GLU A 180 28.76 12.54 -1.11
N ASP A 181 29.35 11.83 -0.15
CA ASP A 181 28.66 11.35 1.08
C ASP A 181 28.91 12.18 2.37
N ASP A 182 29.57 13.34 2.28
CA ASP A 182 30.00 14.12 3.46
C ASP A 182 29.07 15.31 3.83
N THR A 183 27.92 15.46 3.17
CA THR A 183 26.98 16.55 3.47
C THR A 183 25.99 16.11 4.55
N ILE A 184 26.08 16.71 5.74
CA ILE A 184 25.11 16.46 6.82
C ILE A 184 23.85 17.28 6.56
N HIS A 185 22.77 16.59 6.18
CA HIS A 185 21.43 17.19 6.11
C HIS A 185 20.84 17.32 7.51
N MET A 186 20.75 18.56 8.00
CA MET A 186 20.33 18.85 9.37
C MET A 186 18.89 18.40 9.63
N GLY A 187 18.00 18.62 8.65
CA GLY A 187 16.61 18.17 8.72
C GLY A 187 16.51 16.66 8.92
N ASN A 188 17.19 15.88 8.07
CA ASN A 188 17.21 14.42 8.20
C ASN A 188 17.86 13.93 9.50
N ALA A 189 18.92 14.60 9.98
CA ALA A 189 19.55 14.26 11.26
C ALA A 189 18.57 14.44 12.44
N ILE A 190 17.77 15.51 12.45
CA ILE A 190 16.74 15.76 13.47
C ILE A 190 15.65 14.69 13.41
N MET A 191 15.11 14.41 12.22
CA MET A 191 14.07 13.38 12.03
C MET A 191 14.57 12.00 12.47
N THR A 192 15.78 11.65 12.06
CA THR A 192 16.42 10.37 12.38
C THR A 192 16.70 10.23 13.87
N PHE A 193 17.12 11.31 14.55
CA PHE A 193 17.29 11.31 16.00
C PHE A 193 15.97 10.98 16.71
N TYR A 194 14.89 11.69 16.38
CA TYR A 194 13.60 11.42 17.00
C TYR A 194 13.09 10.02 16.64
N ALA A 195 13.19 9.59 15.38
CA ALA A 195 12.79 8.24 14.97
C ALA A 195 13.55 7.15 15.75
N ALA A 196 14.88 7.27 15.90
CA ALA A 196 15.68 6.32 16.66
C ALA A 196 15.32 6.30 18.16
N LEU A 197 15.04 7.47 18.75
CA LEU A 197 14.58 7.59 20.13
C LEU A 197 13.21 6.92 20.33
N ILE A 198 12.26 7.14 19.42
CA ILE A 198 10.94 6.53 19.46
C ILE A 198 11.03 5.00 19.25
N ASP A 199 11.85 4.52 18.32
CA ASP A 199 12.10 3.09 18.11
C ASP A 199 12.67 2.44 19.38
N LEU A 200 13.69 3.07 20.01
CA LEU A 200 14.26 2.59 21.27
C LEU A 200 13.20 2.50 22.38
N LEU A 201 12.43 3.57 22.59
CA LEU A 201 11.39 3.60 23.61
C LEU A 201 10.27 2.58 23.35
N GLY A 202 9.93 2.36 22.08
CA GLY A 202 8.95 1.35 21.66
C GLY A 202 9.44 -0.07 21.93
N ARG A 203 10.73 -0.35 21.72
CA ARG A 203 11.37 -1.62 22.08
C ARG A 203 11.55 -1.80 23.57
N CYS A 204 11.71 -0.72 24.33
CA CYS A 204 11.73 -0.74 25.79
C CYS A 204 10.33 -0.88 26.42
N ALA A 205 9.26 -0.81 25.62
CA ALA A 205 7.91 -0.95 26.13
C ALA A 205 7.69 -2.36 26.70
N PRO A 206 7.05 -2.46 27.88
CA PRO A 206 6.83 -3.75 28.54
C PRO A 206 5.88 -4.63 27.74
N GLU A 207 6.08 -5.94 27.83
CA GLU A 207 5.24 -6.92 27.14
C GLU A 207 3.78 -6.90 27.60
N MET A 208 2.83 -7.08 26.66
CA MET A 208 1.40 -6.99 26.97
C MET A 208 0.93 -7.99 28.02
N HIS A 209 1.49 -9.21 28.04
CA HIS A 209 1.10 -10.22 29.02
C HIS A 209 1.43 -9.79 30.46
N LEU A 210 2.53 -9.04 30.67
CA LEU A 210 2.90 -8.51 31.99
C LEU A 210 1.94 -7.41 32.44
N ILE A 211 1.51 -6.58 31.49
CA ILE A 211 0.52 -5.53 31.75
C ILE A 211 -0.84 -6.14 32.10
N HIS A 212 -1.29 -7.13 31.34
CA HIS A 212 -2.53 -7.86 31.62
C HIS A 212 -2.48 -8.64 32.94
N ALA A 213 -1.29 -9.13 33.33
CA ALA A 213 -1.05 -9.75 34.63
C ALA A 213 -1.01 -8.74 35.81
N GLY A 214 -1.23 -7.44 35.56
CA GLY A 214 -1.31 -6.43 36.61
C GLY A 214 0.05 -6.09 37.24
N LYS A 215 1.16 -6.33 36.54
CA LYS A 215 2.50 -6.03 37.07
C LYS A 215 2.68 -4.51 37.18
N GLY A 216 2.77 -4.01 38.43
CA GLY A 216 2.81 -2.58 38.71
C GLY A 216 3.93 -1.83 37.99
N GLU A 217 5.13 -2.40 37.88
CA GLU A 217 6.25 -1.73 37.20
C GLU A 217 6.03 -1.59 35.70
N ALA A 218 5.50 -2.63 35.03
CA ALA A 218 5.13 -2.57 33.62
C ALA A 218 4.05 -1.51 33.34
N ILE A 219 3.05 -1.41 34.21
CA ILE A 219 1.99 -0.39 34.10
C ILE A 219 2.57 1.03 34.27
N ARG A 220 3.48 1.22 35.23
CA ARG A 220 4.16 2.50 35.47
C ARG A 220 4.98 2.93 34.26
N ILE A 221 5.81 2.04 33.71
CA ILE A 221 6.63 2.33 32.53
C ILE A 221 5.74 2.68 31.33
N ARG A 222 4.71 1.88 31.05
CA ARG A 222 3.75 2.18 29.97
C ARG A 222 3.10 3.55 30.14
N SER A 223 2.74 3.93 31.37
CA SER A 223 2.15 5.25 31.65
C SER A 223 3.13 6.38 31.41
N ILE A 224 4.42 6.20 31.76
CA ILE A 224 5.46 7.19 31.48
C ILE A 224 5.65 7.35 29.96
N LEU A 225 5.76 6.24 29.22
CA LEU A 225 5.91 6.28 27.76
C LEU A 225 4.74 7.00 27.08
N ARG A 226 3.50 6.75 27.54
CA ARG A 226 2.30 7.46 27.05
C ARG A 226 2.31 8.95 27.36
N SER A 227 2.87 9.36 28.50
CA SER A 227 2.98 10.77 28.88
C SER A 227 4.03 11.53 28.08
N LEU A 228 5.10 10.84 27.64
CA LEU A 228 6.19 11.43 26.86
C LEU A 228 5.78 11.68 25.41
N ILE A 229 5.07 10.73 24.81
CA ILE A 229 4.70 10.79 23.38
C ILE A 229 3.18 10.62 23.25
N PRO A 230 2.44 11.73 23.08
CA PRO A 230 0.99 11.69 22.92
C PRO A 230 0.57 10.91 21.66
N LEU A 231 -0.60 10.27 21.73
CA LEU A 231 -1.16 9.52 20.60
C LEU A 231 -1.38 10.40 19.36
N GLY A 232 -1.80 11.65 19.55
CA GLY A 232 -2.03 12.61 18.46
C GLY A 232 -0.77 12.89 17.64
N ASP A 233 0.39 12.99 18.30
CA ASP A 233 1.67 13.22 17.61
C ASP A 233 2.05 12.02 16.74
N LEU A 234 1.86 10.79 17.24
CA LEU A 234 2.15 9.58 16.48
C LEU A 234 1.28 9.49 15.22
N VAL A 235 -0.03 9.69 15.37
CA VAL A 235 -0.97 9.67 14.25
C VAL A 235 -0.64 10.78 13.26
N GLY A 236 -0.30 11.97 13.75
CA GLY A 236 0.14 13.10 12.93
C GLY A 236 1.35 12.75 12.07
N VAL A 237 2.41 12.20 12.67
CA VAL A 237 3.64 11.83 11.93
C VAL A 237 3.37 10.70 10.94
N ILE A 238 2.55 9.71 11.30
CA ILE A 238 2.14 8.63 10.38
C ILE A 238 1.34 9.19 9.19
N SER A 239 0.61 10.29 9.37
CA SER A 239 -0.21 10.93 8.32
C SER A 239 0.58 11.83 7.37
N ILE A 240 1.87 12.11 7.64
CA ILE A 240 2.72 12.92 6.76
C ILE A 240 2.93 12.19 5.43
N ALA A 241 2.67 12.85 4.31
CA ALA A 241 2.90 12.28 2.99
C ALA A 241 4.40 12.26 2.63
N PHE A 242 4.86 11.23 1.92
CA PHE A 242 6.20 11.22 1.37
C PHE A 242 6.26 11.97 0.03
N GLN A 243 7.44 12.51 -0.29
CA GLN A 243 7.74 12.98 -1.63
C GLN A 243 7.93 11.78 -2.56
N MET A 244 7.11 11.66 -3.60
CA MET A 244 7.15 10.52 -4.50
C MET A 244 8.10 10.74 -5.69
N PRO A 245 8.84 9.70 -6.13
CA PRO A 245 9.56 9.72 -7.40
C PRO A 245 8.62 10.06 -8.55
N THR A 246 9.11 10.86 -9.50
CA THR A 246 8.34 11.24 -10.70
C THR A 246 9.14 10.98 -11.97
N ILE A 247 8.43 10.77 -13.08
CA ILE A 247 9.04 10.62 -14.39
C ILE A 247 9.02 11.99 -15.06
N ALA A 248 10.20 12.56 -15.30
CA ALA A 248 10.35 13.84 -15.99
C ALA A 248 9.95 13.73 -17.47
N LYS A 249 9.74 14.89 -18.13
CA LYS A 249 9.30 14.95 -19.54
C LYS A 249 10.28 14.31 -20.53
N ASP A 250 11.53 14.14 -20.13
CA ASP A 250 12.59 13.47 -20.89
C ASP A 250 12.66 11.95 -20.63
N GLY A 251 11.77 11.41 -19.80
CA GLY A 251 11.72 10.00 -19.42
C GLY A 251 12.68 9.61 -18.30
N LYS A 252 13.43 10.55 -17.72
CA LYS A 252 14.31 10.27 -16.57
C LYS A 252 13.50 10.22 -15.27
N VAL A 253 13.91 9.31 -14.39
CA VAL A 253 13.36 9.24 -13.04
C VAL A 253 14.00 10.32 -12.18
N VAL A 254 13.18 11.14 -11.54
CA VAL A 254 13.59 12.11 -10.53
C VAL A 254 13.21 11.51 -9.18
N GLU A 255 14.23 11.06 -8.44
CA GLU A 255 14.07 10.47 -7.13
C GLU A 255 14.26 11.51 -6.02
N PRO A 256 13.50 11.40 -4.91
CA PRO A 256 13.79 12.18 -3.71
C PRO A 256 15.10 11.68 -3.09
N ASP A 257 15.89 12.61 -2.55
CA ASP A 257 17.09 12.24 -1.80
C ASP A 257 16.69 11.64 -0.45
N MET A 258 16.91 10.33 -0.31
CA MET A 258 16.59 9.57 0.90
C MET A 258 17.49 9.92 2.09
N SER A 259 18.65 10.53 1.84
CA SER A 259 19.59 10.99 2.86
C SER A 259 19.31 12.42 3.33
N ALA A 260 18.49 13.17 2.60
CA ALA A 260 18.11 14.54 2.92
C ALA A 260 16.63 14.68 3.35
N GLY A 261 15.75 13.74 3.03
CA GLY A 261 14.30 13.88 3.22
C GLY A 261 13.65 13.01 4.32
N PHE A 262 12.32 13.14 4.43
CA PHE A 262 11.50 12.28 5.28
C PHE A 262 11.32 10.91 4.63
N CYS A 263 11.69 9.84 5.35
CA CYS A 263 11.77 8.50 4.79
C CYS A 263 10.83 7.50 5.49
N PRO A 264 10.48 6.38 4.84
CA PRO A 264 9.60 5.36 5.42
C PRO A 264 10.08 4.78 6.75
N ASP A 265 11.40 4.72 6.98
CA ASP A 265 11.98 4.23 8.24
C ASP A 265 11.64 5.16 9.42
N HIS A 266 11.43 6.47 9.19
CA HIS A 266 10.95 7.38 10.24
C HIS A 266 9.54 7.02 10.71
N LYS A 267 8.63 6.65 9.79
CA LYS A 267 7.29 6.17 10.15
C LYS A 267 7.31 4.79 10.79
N ALA A 268 8.24 3.92 10.40
CA ALA A 268 8.37 2.57 10.97
C ALA A 268 8.51 2.61 12.50
N ALA A 269 9.33 3.53 13.02
CA ALA A 269 9.51 3.75 14.44
C ALA A 269 8.21 4.16 15.15
N MET A 270 7.43 5.06 14.54
CA MET A 270 6.13 5.52 15.08
C MET A 270 5.13 4.37 15.17
N VAL A 271 5.06 3.54 14.12
CA VAL A 271 4.16 2.37 14.07
C VAL A 271 4.56 1.33 15.12
N LEU A 272 5.86 1.08 15.31
CA LEU A 272 6.36 0.19 16.35
C LEU A 272 5.97 0.70 17.75
N PHE A 273 6.18 1.98 18.04
CA PHE A 273 5.82 2.56 19.32
C PHE A 273 4.30 2.52 19.57
N LEU A 274 3.51 2.86 18.54
CA LEU A 274 2.06 2.78 18.59
C LEU A 274 1.59 1.36 18.96
N ASP A 275 2.10 0.34 18.26
CA ASP A 275 1.78 -1.07 18.52
C ASP A 275 2.16 -1.50 19.94
N ARG A 276 3.38 -1.18 20.36
CA ARG A 276 3.96 -1.68 21.61
C ARG A 276 3.48 -0.96 22.86
N VAL A 277 3.23 0.35 22.79
CA VAL A 277 2.84 1.17 23.96
C VAL A 277 1.34 1.39 24.03
N TYR A 278 0.72 1.73 22.90
CA TYR A 278 -0.72 2.00 22.88
C TYR A 278 -1.52 0.73 22.61
N GLY A 279 -1.12 -0.04 21.59
CA GLY A 279 -1.93 -1.11 21.03
C GLY A 279 -3.12 -0.55 20.26
N ILE A 280 -3.66 -1.36 19.35
CA ILE A 280 -4.87 -1.02 18.60
C ILE A 280 -5.96 -2.03 18.97
N GLU A 281 -6.85 -1.61 19.87
CA GLU A 281 -7.95 -2.44 20.37
C GLU A 281 -9.33 -1.89 19.96
N VAL A 282 -9.40 -0.63 19.51
CA VAL A 282 -10.63 0.05 19.14
C VAL A 282 -10.76 0.10 17.62
N GLN A 283 -11.89 -0.42 17.10
CA GLN A 283 -12.17 -0.48 15.66
C GLN A 283 -12.15 0.91 15.01
N ASP A 284 -12.84 1.90 15.58
CA ASP A 284 -12.88 3.26 15.03
C ASP A 284 -11.48 3.88 14.91
N PHE A 285 -10.60 3.61 15.87
CA PHE A 285 -9.22 4.07 15.84
C PHE A 285 -8.42 3.40 14.72
N LEU A 286 -8.57 2.09 14.52
CA LEU A 286 -7.95 1.37 13.41
C LEU A 286 -8.40 1.93 12.06
N LEU A 287 -9.71 2.15 11.88
CA LEU A 287 -10.28 2.66 10.63
C LEU A 287 -9.82 4.07 10.33
N HIS A 288 -9.77 4.95 11.34
CA HIS A 288 -9.22 6.28 11.20
C HIS A 288 -7.75 6.24 10.78
N LEU A 289 -6.91 5.46 11.47
CA LEU A 289 -5.48 5.32 11.16
C LEU A 289 -5.24 4.72 9.76
N LEU A 290 -6.09 3.78 9.35
CA LEU A 290 -6.09 3.22 8.02
C LEU A 290 -6.35 4.29 6.97
N GLU A 291 -7.33 5.15 7.18
CA GLU A 291 -7.71 6.20 6.23
C GLU A 291 -6.65 7.31 6.10
N VAL A 292 -6.12 7.80 7.23
CA VAL A 292 -5.23 8.97 7.23
C VAL A 292 -3.75 8.64 6.99
N GLY A 293 -3.32 7.40 7.28
CA GLY A 293 -1.91 7.01 7.25
C GLY A 293 -1.63 5.81 6.37
N PHE A 294 -2.13 4.63 6.76
CA PHE A 294 -1.67 3.37 6.15
C PHE A 294 -2.14 3.18 4.72
N LEU A 295 -3.39 3.53 4.38
CA LEU A 295 -3.91 3.38 3.04
C LEU A 295 -3.23 4.32 2.02
N PRO A 296 -2.98 5.61 2.35
CA PRO A 296 -2.09 6.46 1.55
C PRO A 296 -0.73 5.83 1.26
N ASP A 297 -0.06 5.28 2.28
CA ASP A 297 1.27 4.67 2.12
C ASP A 297 1.23 3.37 1.28
N LEU A 298 0.20 2.54 1.47
CA LEU A 298 -0.04 1.35 0.65
C LEU A 298 -0.29 1.73 -0.82
N ARG A 299 -1.09 2.78 -1.07
CA ARG A 299 -1.37 3.28 -2.43
C ARG A 299 -0.12 3.86 -3.08
N ALA A 300 0.70 4.59 -2.32
CA ALA A 300 1.99 5.09 -2.78
C ALA A 300 2.89 3.94 -3.25
N ALA A 301 3.09 2.92 -2.42
CA ALA A 301 3.88 1.75 -2.81
C ALA A 301 3.31 1.04 -4.05
N ALA A 302 1.99 0.88 -4.13
CA ALA A 302 1.33 0.24 -5.27
C ALA A 302 1.46 1.07 -6.56
N SER A 303 1.58 2.40 -6.45
CA SER A 303 1.77 3.31 -7.59
C SER A 303 3.19 3.25 -8.17
N LEU A 304 4.18 2.91 -7.35
CA LEU A 304 5.58 2.76 -7.77
C LEU A 304 5.87 1.40 -8.42
N ASP A 305 4.93 0.46 -8.38
CA ASP A 305 5.03 -0.84 -9.04
C ASP A 305 4.84 -0.72 -10.56
N THR A 306 5.79 -0.04 -11.20
CA THR A 306 5.93 0.11 -12.64
C THR A 306 7.37 -0.21 -13.03
N ALA A 307 7.61 -0.62 -14.28
CA ALA A 307 8.95 -1.01 -14.74
C ALA A 307 10.02 0.09 -14.54
N ALA A 308 9.61 1.37 -14.55
CA ALA A 308 10.52 2.50 -14.37
C ALA A 308 10.79 2.84 -12.89
N LEU A 309 9.83 2.59 -11.99
CA LEU A 309 9.87 3.11 -10.62
C LEU A 309 10.05 2.03 -9.54
N SER A 310 9.85 0.76 -9.87
CA SER A 310 9.79 -0.32 -8.88
C SER A 310 11.12 -0.63 -8.18
N ALA A 311 12.24 -0.17 -8.74
CA ALA A 311 13.59 -0.37 -8.21
C ALA A 311 14.20 0.90 -7.59
N THR A 312 13.44 2.00 -7.51
CA THR A 312 13.86 3.25 -6.84
C THR A 312 14.06 3.01 -5.34
N ASP A 313 14.93 3.80 -4.71
CA ASP A 313 15.21 3.63 -3.28
C ASP A 313 13.95 3.85 -2.42
N MET A 314 13.10 4.81 -2.82
CA MET A 314 11.81 5.06 -2.18
C MET A 314 10.87 3.84 -2.30
N ALA A 315 10.76 3.21 -3.47
CA ALA A 315 9.91 2.03 -3.65
C ALA A 315 10.36 0.87 -2.76
N LEU A 316 11.68 0.61 -2.70
CA LEU A 316 12.25 -0.43 -1.84
C LEU A 316 12.09 -0.12 -0.36
N ALA A 317 12.25 1.14 0.06
CA ALA A 317 12.05 1.59 1.43
C ALA A 317 10.58 1.46 1.86
N LEU A 318 9.63 1.87 1.02
CA LEU A 318 8.20 1.68 1.28
C LEU A 318 7.82 0.20 1.40
N ASN A 319 8.31 -0.64 0.49
CA ASN A 319 8.07 -2.09 0.56
C ASN A 319 8.62 -2.70 1.86
N ARG A 320 9.76 -2.20 2.34
CA ARG A 320 10.32 -2.62 3.64
C ARG A 320 9.42 -2.17 4.79
N TYR A 321 9.15 -0.88 4.90
CA TYR A 321 8.28 -0.28 5.92
C TYR A 321 6.92 -0.98 6.03
N LEU A 322 6.24 -1.17 4.90
CA LEU A 322 4.92 -1.79 4.87
C LEU A 322 4.99 -3.26 5.33
N CYS A 323 5.97 -4.02 4.86
CA CYS A 323 6.06 -5.45 5.18
C CYS A 323 6.60 -5.75 6.58
N THR A 324 7.35 -4.84 7.19
CA THR A 324 7.93 -5.02 8.53
C THR A 324 7.10 -4.40 9.64
N ALA A 325 6.40 -3.30 9.39
CA ALA A 325 5.65 -2.57 10.41
C ALA A 325 4.14 -2.61 10.18
N VAL A 326 3.66 -2.14 9.02
CA VAL A 326 2.22 -1.91 8.79
C VAL A 326 1.42 -3.20 8.59
N LEU A 327 1.84 -4.07 7.65
CA LEU A 327 1.11 -5.31 7.35
C LEU A 327 1.08 -6.28 8.54
N PRO A 328 2.17 -6.49 9.30
CA PRO A 328 2.11 -7.28 10.53
C PRO A 328 1.16 -6.70 11.59
N LEU A 329 1.11 -5.37 11.74
CA LEU A 329 0.16 -4.70 12.62
C LEU A 329 -1.28 -4.95 12.18
N LEU A 330 -1.60 -4.74 10.90
CA LEU A 330 -2.93 -5.00 10.34
C LEU A 330 -3.33 -6.47 10.49
N THR A 331 -2.38 -7.40 10.34
CA THR A 331 -2.58 -8.84 10.57
C THR A 331 -3.03 -9.11 12.01
N ARG A 332 -2.35 -8.52 13.01
CA ARG A 332 -2.75 -8.64 14.43
C ARG A 332 -4.11 -8.01 14.70
N CYS A 333 -4.42 -6.92 14.01
CA CYS A 333 -5.69 -6.21 14.10
C CYS A 333 -6.83 -6.87 13.29
N ALA A 334 -6.58 -7.99 12.61
CA ALA A 334 -7.57 -8.66 11.76
C ALA A 334 -8.96 -8.79 12.42
N PRO A 335 -9.11 -9.22 13.70
CA PRO A 335 -10.42 -9.35 14.34
C PRO A 335 -11.25 -8.05 14.36
N LEU A 336 -10.60 -6.88 14.36
CA LEU A 336 -11.28 -5.58 14.36
C LEU A 336 -11.90 -5.25 12.99
N PHE A 337 -11.62 -6.00 11.93
CA PHE A 337 -12.29 -5.82 10.64
C PHE A 337 -13.68 -6.48 10.58
N ALA A 338 -14.05 -7.30 11.57
CA ALA A 338 -15.40 -7.85 11.65
C ALA A 338 -16.43 -6.74 11.90
N GLY A 339 -17.56 -6.75 11.18
CA GLY A 339 -18.63 -5.75 11.38
C GLY A 339 -18.32 -4.36 10.78
N THR A 340 -17.43 -4.27 9.79
CA THR A 340 -17.01 -3.00 9.17
C THR A 340 -17.80 -2.68 7.89
N GLU A 341 -19.02 -3.19 7.73
CA GLU A 341 -19.81 -3.05 6.50
C GLU A 341 -20.15 -1.58 6.20
N HIS A 342 -20.32 -0.76 7.23
CA HIS A 342 -20.54 0.68 7.11
C HIS A 342 -19.36 1.43 6.48
N HIS A 343 -18.17 0.82 6.47
CA HIS A 343 -16.94 1.36 5.88
C HIS A 343 -16.49 0.55 4.65
N ALA A 344 -17.43 -0.09 3.94
CA ALA A 344 -17.13 -1.00 2.83
C ALA A 344 -16.20 -0.40 1.75
N SER A 345 -16.32 0.88 1.42
CA SER A 345 -15.46 1.55 0.43
C SER A 345 -14.00 1.65 0.86
N LEU A 346 -13.75 1.89 2.16
CA LEU A 346 -12.42 1.95 2.74
C LEU A 346 -11.79 0.55 2.77
N ILE A 347 -12.56 -0.46 3.19
CA ILE A 347 -12.09 -1.85 3.24
C ILE A 347 -11.82 -2.37 1.83
N ASP A 348 -12.70 -2.11 0.87
CA ASP A 348 -12.48 -2.49 -0.53
C ASP A 348 -11.21 -1.85 -1.10
N SER A 349 -11.01 -0.55 -0.85
CA SER A 349 -9.77 0.15 -1.22
C SER A 349 -8.53 -0.51 -0.62
N LEU A 350 -8.59 -0.91 0.66
CA LEU A 350 -7.49 -1.60 1.33
C LEU A 350 -7.20 -2.96 0.67
N LEU A 351 -8.22 -3.81 0.54
CA LEU A 351 -8.08 -5.15 -0.04
C LEU A 351 -7.51 -5.08 -1.45
N HIS A 352 -8.05 -4.19 -2.28
CA HIS A 352 -7.60 -3.99 -3.64
C HIS A 352 -6.14 -3.53 -3.70
N THR A 353 -5.74 -2.60 -2.81
CA THR A 353 -4.37 -2.07 -2.78
C THR A 353 -3.37 -3.14 -2.30
N VAL A 354 -3.69 -3.87 -1.23
CA VAL A 354 -2.85 -4.97 -0.71
C VAL A 354 -2.74 -6.10 -1.73
N TYR A 355 -3.85 -6.43 -2.42
CA TYR A 355 -3.83 -7.41 -3.49
C TYR A 355 -2.94 -6.97 -4.66
N ARG A 356 -3.04 -5.70 -5.10
CA ARG A 356 -2.15 -5.15 -6.13
C ARG A 356 -0.68 -5.23 -5.71
N LEU A 357 -0.35 -4.86 -4.47
CA LEU A 357 1.00 -4.96 -3.93
C LEU A 357 1.55 -6.38 -4.00
N SER A 358 0.72 -7.41 -3.78
CA SER A 358 1.16 -8.82 -3.85
C SER A 358 1.72 -9.23 -5.22
N LYS A 359 1.39 -8.48 -6.29
CA LYS A 359 1.87 -8.72 -7.64
C LYS A 359 3.19 -7.99 -7.96
N GLY A 360 3.70 -7.19 -7.02
CA GLY A 360 4.86 -6.36 -7.25
C GLY A 360 6.11 -7.12 -7.68
N CYS A 361 6.83 -6.57 -8.65
CA CYS A 361 8.01 -7.21 -9.23
C CYS A 361 9.22 -7.15 -8.27
N SER A 362 9.36 -6.05 -7.53
CA SER A 362 10.50 -5.79 -6.61
C SER A 362 10.21 -6.20 -5.16
N LEU A 363 9.74 -7.42 -4.95
CA LEU A 363 9.45 -7.97 -3.62
C LEU A 363 10.25 -9.24 -3.35
N THR A 364 10.85 -9.31 -2.16
CA THR A 364 11.45 -10.54 -1.64
C THR A 364 10.36 -11.56 -1.27
N LYS A 365 10.73 -12.85 -1.17
CA LYS A 365 9.82 -13.90 -0.74
C LYS A 365 9.16 -13.60 0.61
N ALA A 366 9.95 -13.16 1.59
CA ALA A 366 9.45 -12.84 2.93
C ALA A 366 8.44 -11.67 2.92
N GLN A 367 8.65 -10.67 2.06
CA GLN A 367 7.69 -9.58 1.88
C GLN A 367 6.38 -10.06 1.26
N ARG A 368 6.45 -10.93 0.23
CA ARG A 368 5.25 -11.56 -0.35
C ARG A 368 4.49 -12.40 0.67
N ASP A 369 5.20 -13.16 1.51
CA ASP A 369 4.60 -13.95 2.58
C ASP A 369 3.89 -13.04 3.62
N SER A 370 4.48 -11.88 3.97
CA SER A 370 3.86 -10.88 4.85
C SER A 370 2.56 -10.31 4.27
N ILE A 371 2.56 -9.97 2.98
CA ILE A 371 1.37 -9.49 2.25
C ILE A 371 0.29 -10.57 2.20
N GLU A 372 0.67 -11.82 1.87
CA GLU A 372 -0.24 -12.97 1.81
C GLU A 372 -0.94 -13.19 3.16
N VAL A 373 -0.16 -13.27 4.24
CA VAL A 373 -0.69 -13.52 5.60
C VAL A 373 -1.65 -12.41 6.03
N CYS A 374 -1.31 -11.14 5.75
CA CYS A 374 -2.15 -10.00 6.07
C CYS A 374 -3.49 -10.07 5.32
N LEU A 375 -3.47 -10.25 4.00
CA LEU A 375 -4.66 -10.29 3.18
C LEU A 375 -5.58 -11.47 3.54
N LEU A 376 -5.01 -12.66 3.77
CA LEU A 376 -5.77 -13.82 4.25
C LEU A 376 -6.42 -13.58 5.62
N SER A 377 -5.69 -12.94 6.54
CA SER A 377 -6.18 -12.68 7.90
C SER A 377 -7.35 -11.68 7.88
N ILE A 378 -7.24 -10.60 7.12
CA ILE A 378 -8.31 -9.59 6.99
C ILE A 378 -9.54 -10.20 6.33
N CYS A 379 -9.39 -10.82 5.15
CA CYS A 379 -10.51 -11.46 4.45
C CYS A 379 -11.17 -12.57 5.30
N GLY A 380 -10.38 -13.24 6.13
CA GLY A 380 -10.81 -14.21 7.14
C GLY A 380 -11.70 -13.66 8.25
N GLN A 381 -11.93 -12.35 8.33
CA GLN A 381 -12.86 -11.70 9.28
C GLN A 381 -14.04 -10.99 8.60
N LEU A 382 -13.96 -10.74 7.30
CA LEU A 382 -14.99 -10.02 6.55
C LEU A 382 -16.21 -10.89 6.23
N ARG A 383 -17.37 -10.23 6.09
CA ARG A 383 -18.58 -10.85 5.54
C ARG A 383 -18.36 -11.29 4.09
N PRO A 384 -19.01 -12.37 3.63
CA PRO A 384 -18.86 -12.84 2.26
C PRO A 384 -19.17 -11.76 1.21
N SER A 385 -20.22 -10.97 1.41
CA SER A 385 -20.63 -9.90 0.49
C SER A 385 -19.58 -8.80 0.30
N MET A 386 -18.71 -8.55 1.29
CA MET A 386 -17.64 -7.57 1.16
C MET A 386 -16.53 -8.03 0.21
N MET A 387 -16.44 -9.34 -0.09
CA MET A 387 -15.47 -9.89 -1.04
C MET A 387 -15.87 -9.69 -2.51
N GLN A 388 -17.10 -9.27 -2.81
CA GLN A 388 -17.64 -9.18 -4.17
C GLN A 388 -16.75 -8.37 -5.12
N HIS A 389 -16.25 -7.21 -4.69
CA HIS A 389 -15.39 -6.34 -5.51
C HIS A 389 -14.03 -6.99 -5.81
N LEU A 390 -13.41 -7.63 -4.82
CA LEU A 390 -12.17 -8.37 -5.02
C LEU A 390 -12.40 -9.61 -5.91
N LEU A 391 -13.53 -10.32 -5.74
CA LEU A 391 -13.92 -11.46 -6.59
C LEU A 391 -14.04 -11.06 -8.06
N ARG A 392 -14.60 -9.89 -8.38
CA ARG A 392 -14.65 -9.39 -9.77
C ARG A 392 -13.28 -9.38 -10.42
N ARG A 393 -12.24 -9.01 -9.68
CA ARG A 393 -10.86 -9.00 -10.18
C ARG A 393 -10.24 -10.39 -10.26
N LEU A 394 -10.43 -11.20 -9.21
CA LEU A 394 -9.89 -12.56 -9.13
C LEU A 394 -10.42 -13.48 -10.24
N VAL A 395 -11.66 -13.28 -10.69
CA VAL A 395 -12.24 -14.03 -11.82
C VAL A 395 -11.42 -13.89 -13.11
N PHE A 396 -10.70 -12.79 -13.31
CA PHE A 396 -9.84 -12.60 -14.48
C PHE A 396 -8.41 -13.08 -14.23
N ASP A 397 -7.88 -12.80 -13.04
CA ASP A 397 -6.48 -13.07 -12.71
C ASP A 397 -6.19 -14.56 -12.48
N VAL A 398 -7.10 -15.26 -11.79
CA VAL A 398 -6.86 -16.63 -11.34
C VAL A 398 -6.83 -17.64 -12.49
N PRO A 399 -7.74 -17.57 -13.50
CA PRO A 399 -7.70 -18.48 -14.65
C PRO A 399 -6.41 -18.39 -15.47
N LEU A 400 -5.66 -17.28 -15.40
CA LEU A 400 -4.35 -17.19 -16.05
C LEU A 400 -3.36 -18.20 -15.49
N LEU A 401 -3.55 -18.69 -14.25
CA LEU A 401 -2.74 -19.72 -13.59
C LEU A 401 -1.23 -19.48 -13.77
N ASN A 402 -0.77 -18.26 -13.51
CA ASN A 402 0.65 -17.90 -13.55
C ASN A 402 1.25 -17.90 -12.13
N GLU A 403 2.51 -17.50 -11.97
CA GLU A 403 3.15 -17.45 -10.65
C GLU A 403 2.43 -16.55 -9.65
N HIS A 404 1.78 -15.48 -10.13
CA HIS A 404 1.00 -14.55 -9.31
C HIS A 404 -0.36 -15.12 -8.87
N ALA A 405 -0.79 -16.27 -9.40
CA ALA A 405 -2.05 -16.92 -9.02
C ALA A 405 -1.97 -17.65 -7.67
N LYS A 406 -0.77 -17.93 -7.13
CA LYS A 406 -0.60 -18.71 -5.90
C LYS A 406 -1.35 -18.11 -4.70
N MET A 407 -1.22 -16.80 -4.48
CA MET A 407 -1.90 -16.09 -3.39
C MET A 407 -3.43 -16.01 -3.60
N PRO A 408 -3.94 -15.56 -4.77
CA PRO A 408 -5.36 -15.66 -5.14
C PRO A 408 -5.99 -17.03 -4.89
N LEU A 409 -5.32 -18.10 -5.28
CA LEU A 409 -5.84 -19.47 -5.11
C LEU A 409 -6.00 -19.82 -3.63
N LYS A 410 -5.04 -19.49 -2.78
CA LYS A 410 -5.15 -19.67 -1.32
C LYS A 410 -6.29 -18.84 -0.73
N LEU A 411 -6.42 -17.58 -1.16
CA LEU A 411 -7.48 -16.66 -0.69
C LEU A 411 -8.87 -17.20 -1.03
N LEU A 412 -9.07 -17.61 -2.28
CA LEU A 412 -10.33 -18.15 -2.76
C LEU A 412 -10.67 -19.49 -2.08
N THR A 413 -9.67 -20.37 -1.91
CA THR A 413 -9.86 -21.64 -1.20
C THR A 413 -10.37 -21.39 0.22
N ASN A 414 -9.68 -20.53 0.99
CA ASN A 414 -10.10 -20.18 2.34
C ASN A 414 -11.51 -19.55 2.38
N HIS A 415 -11.78 -18.62 1.46
CA HIS A 415 -13.07 -17.94 1.38
C HIS A 415 -14.22 -18.91 1.11
N TYR A 416 -14.14 -19.73 0.06
CA TYR A 416 -15.23 -20.63 -0.29
C TYR A 416 -15.38 -21.81 0.68
N GLU A 417 -14.29 -22.34 1.24
CA GLU A 417 -14.37 -23.37 2.29
C GLU A 417 -15.05 -22.86 3.56
N ARG A 418 -14.82 -21.60 3.93
CA ARG A 418 -15.47 -20.97 5.09
C ARG A 418 -16.91 -20.58 4.79
N CYS A 419 -17.18 -20.07 3.59
CA CYS A 419 -18.42 -19.39 3.24
C CYS A 419 -19.36 -20.23 2.36
N TRP A 420 -19.09 -21.52 2.09
CA TRP A 420 -19.89 -22.32 1.16
C TRP A 420 -21.40 -22.30 1.46
N LYS A 421 -21.80 -22.26 2.74
CA LYS A 421 -23.21 -22.17 3.15
C LYS A 421 -23.91 -20.91 2.66
N TYR A 422 -23.19 -19.81 2.54
CA TYR A 422 -23.71 -18.52 2.04
C TYR A 422 -24.04 -18.58 0.55
N TYR A 423 -23.25 -19.31 -0.22
CA TYR A 423 -23.42 -19.47 -1.67
C TYR A 423 -24.37 -20.61 -2.04
N CYS A 424 -24.34 -21.72 -1.29
CA CYS A 424 -25.03 -22.95 -1.66
C CYS A 424 -26.49 -23.01 -1.16
N LEU A 425 -26.81 -22.43 0.00
CA LEU A 425 -28.13 -22.57 0.61
C LEU A 425 -29.12 -21.52 0.07
N PRO A 426 -30.33 -21.92 -0.37
CA PRO A 426 -31.37 -20.98 -0.84
C PRO A 426 -31.81 -19.96 0.22
N GLY A 427 -31.70 -20.31 1.50
CA GLY A 427 -31.98 -19.43 2.64
C GLY A 427 -30.77 -18.62 3.12
N GLY A 428 -29.63 -18.73 2.44
CA GLY A 428 -28.38 -18.08 2.83
C GLY A 428 -27.75 -18.63 4.11
N TRP A 429 -26.82 -17.88 4.69
CA TRP A 429 -26.07 -18.26 5.90
C TRP A 429 -26.43 -17.38 7.10
N GLY A 430 -27.56 -17.70 7.75
CA GLY A 430 -28.00 -17.01 8.96
C GLY A 430 -28.05 -15.49 8.81
N ASN A 431 -27.38 -14.76 9.71
CA ASN A 431 -27.34 -13.29 9.71
C ASN A 431 -26.53 -12.67 8.55
N PHE A 432 -25.86 -13.47 7.72
CA PHE A 432 -25.13 -12.99 6.54
C PHE A 432 -26.01 -12.85 5.30
N GLY A 433 -27.25 -13.38 5.32
CA GLY A 433 -28.13 -13.39 4.16
C GLY A 433 -27.70 -14.42 3.11
N ALA A 434 -28.24 -14.29 1.90
CA ALA A 434 -27.94 -15.15 0.76
C ALA A 434 -27.04 -14.43 -0.25
N ALA A 435 -26.24 -15.22 -0.99
CA ALA A 435 -25.43 -14.70 -2.08
C ALA A 435 -26.28 -14.01 -3.15
N SER A 436 -25.78 -12.88 -3.66
CA SER A 436 -26.39 -12.22 -4.81
C SER A 436 -26.19 -13.02 -6.10
N GLU A 437 -27.06 -12.79 -7.09
CA GLU A 437 -26.90 -13.38 -8.44
C GLU A 437 -25.53 -13.09 -9.06
N GLU A 438 -25.00 -11.88 -8.83
CA GLU A 438 -23.69 -11.51 -9.33
C GLU A 438 -22.57 -12.34 -8.64
N GLU A 439 -22.61 -12.48 -7.32
CA GLU A 439 -21.66 -13.30 -6.58
C GLU A 439 -21.66 -14.76 -7.03
N LEU A 440 -22.84 -15.33 -7.29
CA LEU A 440 -22.99 -16.68 -7.83
C LEU A 440 -22.43 -16.77 -9.26
N HIS A 441 -22.69 -15.76 -10.10
CA HIS A 441 -22.13 -15.69 -11.45
C HIS A 441 -20.60 -15.61 -11.45
N LEU A 442 -20.01 -14.77 -10.59
CA LEU A 442 -18.56 -14.66 -10.42
C LEU A 442 -17.95 -15.99 -9.96
N SER A 443 -18.58 -16.64 -8.98
CA SER A 443 -18.18 -17.97 -8.48
C SER A 443 -18.16 -19.00 -9.62
N ARG A 444 -19.17 -18.98 -10.49
CA ARG A 444 -19.25 -19.89 -11.63
C ARG A 444 -18.20 -19.60 -12.70
N LYS A 445 -17.94 -18.33 -13.01
CA LYS A 445 -16.85 -17.94 -13.91
C LYS A 445 -15.49 -18.38 -13.38
N LEU A 446 -15.28 -18.27 -12.08
CA LEU A 446 -14.06 -18.71 -11.44
C LEU A 446 -13.89 -20.23 -11.54
N PHE A 447 -14.95 -21.00 -11.31
CA PHE A 447 -14.93 -22.46 -11.45
C PHE A 447 -14.51 -22.88 -12.86
N TRP A 448 -15.22 -22.43 -13.89
CA TRP A 448 -14.92 -22.81 -15.27
C TRP A 448 -13.57 -22.25 -15.73
N GLY A 449 -13.24 -21.02 -15.36
CA GLY A 449 -11.94 -20.44 -15.68
C GLY A 449 -10.76 -21.24 -15.10
N ILE A 450 -10.86 -21.71 -13.86
CA ILE A 450 -9.84 -22.59 -13.26
C ILE A 450 -9.85 -23.96 -13.93
N PHE A 451 -11.02 -24.55 -14.15
CA PHE A 451 -11.17 -25.88 -14.74
C PHE A 451 -10.56 -25.93 -16.16
N ASP A 452 -10.94 -24.99 -17.02
CA ASP A 452 -10.45 -24.90 -18.39
C ASP A 452 -8.94 -24.67 -18.42
N ALA A 453 -8.43 -23.77 -17.57
CA ALA A 453 -7.01 -23.50 -17.47
C ALA A 453 -6.21 -24.74 -17.02
N LEU A 454 -6.71 -25.51 -16.04
CA LEU A 454 -6.08 -26.77 -15.62
C LEU A 454 -6.13 -27.86 -16.69
N SER A 455 -7.18 -27.86 -17.53
CA SER A 455 -7.32 -28.83 -18.62
C SER A 455 -6.34 -28.58 -19.77
N GLN A 456 -5.98 -27.32 -20.00
CA GLN A 456 -5.13 -26.90 -21.13
C GLN A 456 -3.65 -26.74 -20.74
N LYS A 457 -3.35 -26.45 -19.46
CA LYS A 457 -1.97 -26.22 -19.01
C LYS A 457 -1.20 -27.51 -18.76
N LYS A 458 0.11 -27.43 -19.04
CA LYS A 458 1.05 -28.48 -18.63
C LYS A 458 1.07 -28.58 -17.10
N TYR A 459 1.09 -29.81 -16.59
CA TYR A 459 1.13 -30.08 -15.17
C TYR A 459 2.36 -29.43 -14.50
N GLU A 460 2.09 -28.53 -13.55
CA GLU A 460 3.07 -27.89 -12.68
C GLU A 460 2.70 -28.19 -11.23
N GLN A 461 3.55 -28.95 -10.54
CA GLN A 461 3.21 -29.57 -9.26
C GLN A 461 2.78 -28.56 -8.18
N GLU A 462 3.51 -27.45 -8.02
CA GLU A 462 3.18 -26.45 -7.00
C GLU A 462 1.86 -25.74 -7.27
N LEU A 463 1.63 -25.36 -8.53
CA LEU A 463 0.45 -24.62 -8.92
C LEU A 463 -0.81 -25.50 -8.88
N PHE A 464 -0.73 -26.73 -9.39
CA PHE A 464 -1.84 -27.69 -9.36
C PHE A 464 -2.21 -28.07 -7.92
N LYS A 465 -1.22 -28.14 -7.01
CA LYS A 465 -1.46 -28.37 -5.58
C LYS A 465 -2.30 -27.27 -4.91
N LEU A 466 -2.27 -26.04 -5.43
CA LEU A 466 -3.10 -24.94 -4.96
C LEU A 466 -4.40 -24.79 -5.75
N ALA A 467 -4.37 -25.03 -7.06
CA ALA A 467 -5.50 -24.85 -7.95
C ALA A 467 -6.59 -25.91 -7.77
N LEU A 468 -6.23 -27.18 -7.52
CA LEU A 468 -7.21 -28.25 -7.32
C LEU A 468 -8.06 -28.06 -6.06
N PRO A 469 -7.49 -27.76 -4.87
CA PRO A 469 -8.30 -27.41 -3.69
C PRO A 469 -9.19 -26.18 -3.94
N CYS A 470 -8.67 -25.15 -4.62
CA CYS A 470 -9.45 -23.97 -4.96
C CYS A 470 -10.65 -24.32 -5.85
N LEU A 471 -10.43 -25.10 -6.90
CA LEU A 471 -11.50 -25.56 -7.79
C LEU A 471 -12.57 -26.35 -7.02
N SER A 472 -12.13 -27.26 -6.13
CA SER A 472 -13.03 -28.04 -5.27
C SER A 472 -13.83 -27.16 -4.31
N ALA A 473 -13.20 -26.15 -3.72
CA ALA A 473 -13.85 -25.22 -2.80
C ALA A 473 -14.93 -24.40 -3.51
N VAL A 474 -14.61 -23.85 -4.69
CA VAL A 474 -15.58 -23.10 -5.51
C VAL A 474 -16.74 -24.02 -5.95
N ALA A 475 -16.43 -25.24 -6.40
CA ALA A 475 -17.43 -26.23 -6.79
C ALA A 475 -18.39 -26.57 -5.63
N GLY A 476 -17.86 -26.75 -4.42
CA GLY A 476 -18.66 -27.04 -3.22
C GLY A 476 -19.53 -25.87 -2.75
N ALA A 477 -19.21 -24.65 -3.16
CA ALA A 477 -20.00 -23.47 -2.85
C ALA A 477 -21.12 -23.20 -3.87
N LEU A 478 -21.01 -23.72 -5.10
CA LEU A 478 -22.01 -23.54 -6.15
C LEU A 478 -23.20 -24.49 -5.95
N PRO A 479 -24.45 -24.01 -6.01
CA PRO A 479 -25.63 -24.87 -6.06
C PRO A 479 -25.61 -25.80 -7.30
N PRO A 480 -26.08 -27.05 -7.20
CA PRO A 480 -26.14 -27.98 -8.34
C PRO A 480 -26.89 -27.42 -9.56
N ASP A 481 -27.99 -26.70 -9.30
CA ASP A 481 -28.85 -26.12 -10.34
C ASP A 481 -28.20 -24.91 -11.05
N TYR A 482 -27.13 -24.33 -10.50
CA TYR A 482 -26.40 -23.19 -11.08
C TYR A 482 -25.30 -23.59 -12.08
N MET A 483 -24.94 -24.88 -12.10
CA MET A 483 -23.93 -25.43 -13.02
C MET A 483 -24.47 -25.65 -14.44
N GLU A 484 -25.79 -25.77 -14.59
CA GLU A 484 -26.46 -25.95 -15.88
C GLU A 484 -27.07 -24.63 -16.38
N SER A 485 -26.33 -23.85 -17.17
CA SER A 485 -26.97 -22.86 -18.04
C SER A 485 -26.24 -22.72 -19.37
N ASN A 486 -26.71 -23.48 -20.36
CA ASN A 486 -26.35 -23.39 -21.79
C ASN A 486 -26.71 -22.05 -22.46
N TYR A 487 -27.18 -21.04 -21.71
CA TYR A 487 -27.61 -19.73 -22.23
C TYR A 487 -26.50 -18.66 -22.26
N VAL A 488 -25.33 -18.91 -21.67
CA VAL A 488 -24.26 -17.89 -21.54
C VAL A 488 -23.17 -18.00 -22.61
N SER A 489 -23.14 -19.07 -23.40
CA SER A 489 -22.15 -19.27 -24.47
C SER A 489 -22.19 -18.18 -25.57
N MET A 490 -23.31 -17.45 -25.71
CA MET A 490 -23.42 -16.30 -26.62
C MET A 490 -22.90 -14.98 -26.04
N MET A 491 -22.72 -14.86 -24.72
CA MET A 491 -22.11 -13.68 -24.07
C MET A 491 -20.63 -13.89 -23.73
N GLU A 492 -20.09 -15.08 -23.95
CA GLU A 492 -18.72 -15.48 -23.58
C GLU A 492 -17.61 -14.92 -24.47
N LYS A 493 -17.92 -14.07 -25.45
CA LYS A 493 -16.91 -13.47 -26.31
C LYS A 493 -17.06 -11.97 -26.36
N GLN A 494 -16.45 -11.29 -25.39
CA GLN A 494 -15.86 -9.94 -25.50
C GLN A 494 -15.38 -9.48 -24.10
N SER A 495 -14.13 -9.80 -23.77
CA SER A 495 -13.42 -9.27 -22.60
C SER A 495 -12.96 -7.83 -22.86
N SER A 496 -13.10 -6.94 -21.88
CA SER A 496 -12.70 -5.53 -21.99
C SER A 496 -11.34 -5.22 -21.31
N MET A 497 -10.42 -6.18 -21.18
CA MET A 497 -9.08 -5.96 -20.63
C MET A 497 -8.02 -6.80 -21.34
N ASP A 498 -6.81 -6.25 -21.50
CA ASP A 498 -5.66 -6.92 -22.12
C ASP A 498 -4.88 -7.79 -21.11
N SER A 499 -3.83 -8.45 -21.60
CA SER A 499 -2.95 -9.34 -20.80
C SER A 499 -2.20 -8.65 -19.66
N GLU A 500 -2.23 -7.32 -19.58
CA GLU A 500 -1.58 -6.52 -18.54
C GLU A 500 -2.60 -5.95 -17.54
N GLY A 501 -3.89 -6.24 -17.71
CA GLY A 501 -4.96 -5.74 -16.85
C GLY A 501 -5.36 -4.30 -17.12
N ASN A 502 -5.05 -3.77 -18.31
CA ASN A 502 -5.54 -2.47 -18.78
C ASN A 502 -6.91 -2.62 -19.43
N PHE A 503 -7.79 -1.63 -19.28
CA PHE A 503 -9.10 -1.61 -19.94
C PHE A 503 -8.95 -1.55 -21.47
N ASN A 504 -9.37 -2.61 -22.16
CA ASN A 504 -9.34 -2.79 -23.61
C ASN A 504 -10.75 -3.16 -24.13
N PRO A 505 -11.64 -2.18 -24.36
CA PRO A 505 -13.02 -2.47 -24.79
C PRO A 505 -13.03 -3.16 -26.17
N GLN A 506 -13.89 -4.16 -26.31
CA GLN A 506 -14.08 -4.91 -27.56
C GLN A 506 -15.50 -4.68 -28.10
N PRO A 507 -15.82 -3.47 -28.60
CA PRO A 507 -17.14 -3.21 -29.18
C PRO A 507 -17.36 -4.10 -30.41
N VAL A 508 -18.62 -4.46 -30.67
CA VAL A 508 -18.98 -5.14 -31.91
C VAL A 508 -18.76 -4.19 -33.10
N ASP A 509 -18.16 -4.68 -34.17
CA ASP A 509 -17.95 -3.87 -35.38
C ASP A 509 -19.29 -3.66 -36.11
N THR A 510 -19.78 -2.43 -36.09
CA THR A 510 -21.02 -2.00 -36.74
C THR A 510 -20.79 -1.49 -38.17
N SER A 511 -19.54 -1.39 -38.63
CA SER A 511 -19.19 -0.78 -39.93
C SER A 511 -19.85 -1.50 -41.12
N ASN A 512 -20.01 -2.81 -41.02
CA ASN A 512 -20.56 -3.67 -42.07
C ASN A 512 -22.05 -4.02 -41.87
N ILE A 513 -22.69 -3.48 -40.83
CA ILE A 513 -24.10 -3.77 -40.52
C ILE A 513 -25.00 -2.76 -41.25
N THR A 514 -25.88 -3.28 -42.11
CA THR A 514 -26.86 -2.49 -42.84
C THR A 514 -28.20 -2.46 -42.08
N ILE A 515 -28.77 -1.26 -41.93
CA ILE A 515 -30.07 -1.08 -41.27
C ILE A 515 -31.18 -1.31 -42.31
N PRO A 516 -32.15 -2.21 -42.05
CA PRO A 516 -33.30 -2.38 -42.93
C PRO A 516 -34.13 -1.11 -43.05
N GLU A 517 -34.60 -0.78 -44.26
CA GLU A 517 -35.38 0.45 -44.55
C GLU A 517 -36.63 0.60 -43.65
N LYS A 518 -37.24 -0.51 -43.24
CA LYS A 518 -38.38 -0.53 -42.31
C LYS A 518 -38.08 0.11 -40.94
N LEU A 519 -36.81 0.14 -40.52
CA LEU A 519 -36.37 0.77 -39.28
C LEU A 519 -36.00 2.25 -39.46
N GLU A 520 -35.79 2.71 -40.69
CA GLU A 520 -35.44 4.11 -40.96
C GLU A 520 -36.59 5.05 -40.55
N TYR A 521 -37.84 4.61 -40.72
CA TYR A 521 -39.01 5.33 -40.19
C TYR A 521 -38.96 5.46 -38.66
N PHE A 522 -38.61 4.38 -37.96
CA PHE A 522 -38.50 4.36 -36.50
C PHE A 522 -37.37 5.27 -36.01
N ILE A 523 -36.20 5.20 -36.65
CA ILE A 523 -35.04 6.07 -36.35
C ILE A 523 -35.44 7.55 -36.44
N ASN A 524 -36.13 7.93 -37.53
CA ASN A 524 -36.60 9.29 -37.71
C ASN A 524 -37.60 9.72 -36.63
N LYS A 525 -38.52 8.84 -36.24
CA LYS A 525 -39.51 9.12 -35.19
C LYS A 525 -38.88 9.21 -33.81
N TYR A 526 -37.92 8.36 -33.49
CA TYR A 526 -37.20 8.41 -32.22
C TYR A 526 -36.30 9.64 -32.14
N ALA A 527 -35.66 10.04 -33.24
CA ALA A 527 -34.88 11.27 -33.30
C ALA A 527 -35.76 12.52 -33.09
N GLU A 528 -36.94 12.57 -33.73
CA GLU A 528 -37.96 13.60 -33.50
C GLU A 528 -38.36 13.68 -32.02
N HIS A 529 -38.70 12.53 -31.40
CA HIS A 529 -39.03 12.49 -29.97
C HIS A 529 -37.86 12.94 -29.08
N SER A 530 -36.64 12.49 -29.37
CA SER A 530 -35.46 12.85 -28.57
C SER A 530 -35.21 14.35 -28.61
N HIS A 531 -35.38 14.97 -29.78
CA HIS A 531 -35.29 16.41 -29.96
C HIS A 531 -36.40 17.16 -29.21
N ASP A 532 -37.64 16.66 -29.24
CA ASP A 532 -38.76 17.25 -28.52
C ASP A 532 -38.55 17.18 -26.99
N LYS A 533 -38.06 16.05 -26.47
CA LYS A 533 -37.74 15.90 -25.04
C LYS A 533 -36.62 16.86 -24.62
N TRP A 534 -35.55 16.94 -25.41
CA TRP A 534 -34.42 17.84 -25.16
C TRP A 534 -34.84 19.32 -25.21
N SER A 535 -35.65 19.70 -26.20
CA SER A 535 -36.11 21.08 -26.34
C SER A 535 -37.06 21.50 -25.22
N MET A 536 -37.92 20.60 -24.72
CA MET A 536 -38.74 20.85 -23.53
C MET A 536 -37.92 21.07 -22.28
N ASP A 537 -36.89 20.25 -22.03
CA ASP A 537 -36.01 20.43 -20.88
C ASP A 537 -35.23 21.75 -20.96
N LYS A 538 -34.74 22.11 -22.15
CA LYS A 538 -34.11 23.40 -22.39
C LYS A 538 -35.07 24.56 -22.18
N LEU A 539 -36.29 24.48 -22.68
CA LEU A 539 -37.33 25.49 -22.48
C LEU A 539 -37.67 25.67 -20.99
N ALA A 540 -37.81 24.57 -20.24
CA ALA A 540 -38.05 24.60 -18.79
C ALA A 540 -36.90 25.28 -18.02
N ASN A 541 -35.67 25.18 -18.52
CA ASN A 541 -34.49 25.84 -17.98
C ASN A 541 -34.26 27.27 -18.51
N GLY A 542 -35.24 27.84 -19.22
CA GLY A 542 -35.24 29.22 -19.71
C GLY A 542 -34.43 29.45 -20.99
N TRP A 543 -34.15 28.41 -21.77
CA TRP A 543 -33.51 28.54 -23.07
C TRP A 543 -34.52 28.92 -24.16
N ILE A 544 -34.08 29.77 -25.08
CA ILE A 544 -34.89 30.27 -26.21
C ILE A 544 -34.16 30.08 -27.54
N TYR A 545 -34.91 30.23 -28.64
CA TYR A 545 -34.35 30.21 -29.98
C TYR A 545 -33.54 31.47 -30.30
N GLY A 546 -32.46 31.29 -31.06
CA GLY A 546 -31.77 32.37 -31.77
C GLY A 546 -30.62 31.83 -32.61
N GLU A 547 -30.18 32.62 -33.60
CA GLU A 547 -29.29 32.14 -34.67
C GLU A 547 -27.86 31.83 -34.20
N ILE A 548 -27.40 32.47 -33.13
CA ILE A 548 -26.06 32.31 -32.58
C ILE A 548 -26.18 31.75 -31.17
N TYR A 549 -25.47 30.65 -30.91
CA TYR A 549 -25.41 30.04 -29.58
C TYR A 549 -24.83 31.03 -28.56
N SER A 550 -25.51 31.19 -27.42
CA SER A 550 -25.04 31.99 -26.30
C SER A 550 -25.52 31.38 -24.99
N ASP A 551 -24.57 30.98 -24.14
CA ASP A 551 -24.90 30.44 -22.82
C ASP A 551 -25.36 31.55 -21.85
N SER A 552 -24.70 32.72 -21.90
CA SER A 552 -25.05 33.87 -21.05
C SER A 552 -26.46 34.41 -21.31
N SER A 553 -26.91 34.37 -22.56
CA SER A 553 -28.26 34.80 -22.96
C SER A 553 -29.25 33.62 -23.08
N LYS A 554 -28.80 32.39 -22.78
CA LYS A 554 -29.56 31.13 -22.95
C LYS A 554 -30.22 30.99 -24.33
N VAL A 555 -29.45 31.25 -25.39
CA VAL A 555 -29.90 31.17 -26.79
C VAL A 555 -29.31 29.94 -27.48
N GLN A 556 -30.15 29.17 -28.17
CA GLN A 556 -29.76 27.93 -28.84
C GLN A 556 -30.40 27.80 -30.24
N PRO A 557 -29.61 27.74 -31.33
CA PRO A 557 -30.08 27.62 -32.72
C PRO A 557 -30.97 26.42 -33.02
N LEU A 558 -30.81 25.33 -32.27
CA LEU A 558 -31.59 24.09 -32.46
C LEU A 558 -32.99 24.15 -31.82
N MET A 559 -33.37 25.23 -31.13
CA MET A 559 -34.71 25.40 -30.53
C MET A 559 -35.80 25.71 -31.58
N LYS A 560 -35.96 24.83 -32.57
CA LYS A 560 -36.94 24.90 -33.66
C LYS A 560 -37.49 23.50 -33.92
N PRO A 561 -38.70 23.32 -34.50
CA PRO A 561 -39.25 22.01 -34.79
C PRO A 561 -38.26 21.09 -35.52
N TYR A 562 -38.21 19.80 -35.15
CA TYR A 562 -37.29 18.81 -35.74
C TYR A 562 -37.35 18.77 -37.28
N LYS A 563 -38.52 19.01 -37.87
CA LYS A 563 -38.71 19.08 -39.33
C LYS A 563 -37.96 20.23 -40.01
N LEU A 564 -37.69 21.32 -39.29
CA LEU A 564 -36.98 22.51 -39.76
C LEU A 564 -35.47 22.44 -39.51
N LEU A 565 -35.00 21.35 -38.91
CA LEU A 565 -33.57 21.06 -38.85
C LEU A 565 -33.07 20.68 -40.27
N SER A 566 -31.86 21.12 -40.59
CA SER A 566 -31.12 20.65 -41.75
C SER A 566 -30.79 19.16 -41.62
N GLU A 567 -30.50 18.48 -42.73
CA GLU A 567 -30.14 17.05 -42.66
C GLU A 567 -28.89 16.78 -41.82
N LYS A 568 -27.94 17.72 -41.80
CA LYS A 568 -26.77 17.65 -40.91
C LYS A 568 -27.16 17.69 -39.44
N GLU A 569 -28.11 18.56 -39.07
CA GLU A 569 -28.61 18.68 -37.69
C GLU A 569 -29.46 17.46 -37.28
N LYS A 570 -30.26 16.90 -38.20
CA LYS A 570 -31.03 15.68 -37.94
C LYS A 570 -30.13 14.46 -37.72
N GLU A 571 -29.03 14.35 -38.47
CA GLU A 571 -28.13 13.20 -38.36
C GLU A 571 -27.49 13.10 -36.96
N ILE A 572 -27.30 14.23 -36.25
CA ILE A 572 -26.84 14.24 -34.85
C ILE A 572 -27.76 13.41 -33.95
N TYR A 573 -29.08 13.47 -34.18
CA TYR A 573 -30.06 12.71 -33.41
C TYR A 573 -30.25 11.28 -33.96
N ARG A 574 -30.12 11.07 -35.28
CA ARG A 574 -30.27 9.74 -35.89
C ARG A 574 -29.09 8.81 -35.60
N TRP A 575 -27.86 9.34 -35.60
CA TRP A 575 -26.65 8.53 -35.53
C TRP A 575 -26.54 7.66 -34.27
N PRO A 576 -26.79 8.16 -33.04
CA PRO A 576 -26.75 7.32 -31.84
C PRO A 576 -27.77 6.16 -31.89
N ILE A 577 -28.92 6.41 -32.50
CA ILE A 577 -30.00 5.40 -32.64
C ILE A 577 -29.57 4.36 -33.68
N LYS A 578 -29.03 4.80 -34.83
CA LYS A 578 -28.51 3.92 -35.89
C LYS A 578 -27.44 2.98 -35.36
N GLU A 579 -26.45 3.49 -34.63
CA GLU A 579 -25.38 2.67 -34.05
C GLU A 579 -25.91 1.70 -33.00
N SER A 580 -26.84 2.12 -32.14
CA SER A 580 -27.49 1.22 -31.17
C SER A 580 -28.23 0.08 -31.88
N LEU A 581 -29.01 0.38 -32.93
CA LEU A 581 -29.73 -0.63 -33.71
C LEU A 581 -28.79 -1.56 -34.48
N LYS A 582 -27.68 -1.04 -35.03
CA LYS A 582 -26.66 -1.87 -35.69
C LYS A 582 -26.03 -2.85 -34.71
N THR A 583 -25.73 -2.42 -33.49
CA THR A 583 -25.22 -3.31 -32.41
C THR A 583 -26.22 -4.42 -32.11
N MET A 584 -27.50 -4.08 -31.94
CA MET A 584 -28.57 -5.09 -31.71
C MET A 584 -28.66 -6.09 -32.85
N LEU A 585 -28.63 -5.62 -34.10
CA LEU A 585 -28.64 -6.47 -35.30
C LEU A 585 -27.39 -7.37 -35.38
N ALA A 586 -26.20 -6.83 -35.03
CA ALA A 586 -24.96 -7.58 -34.98
C ALA A 586 -24.98 -8.70 -33.93
N TRP A 587 -25.68 -8.48 -32.81
CA TRP A 587 -25.94 -9.49 -31.78
C TRP A 587 -27.08 -10.45 -32.13
N GLY A 588 -27.65 -10.35 -33.34
CA GLY A 588 -28.67 -11.28 -33.83
C GLY A 588 -30.09 -11.00 -33.37
N TRP A 589 -30.37 -9.80 -32.84
CA TRP A 589 -31.72 -9.43 -32.43
C TRP A 589 -32.66 -9.28 -33.64
N ARG A 590 -33.89 -9.79 -33.51
CA ARG A 590 -34.95 -9.60 -34.50
C ARG A 590 -35.84 -8.42 -34.09
N ILE A 591 -35.79 -7.36 -34.89
CA ILE A 591 -36.62 -6.16 -34.68
C ILE A 591 -37.74 -6.16 -35.72
N GLU A 592 -38.96 -6.42 -35.26
CA GLU A 592 -40.16 -6.50 -36.08
C GLU A 592 -41.28 -5.64 -35.50
N ARG A 593 -42.08 -5.04 -36.38
CA ARG A 593 -43.21 -4.20 -35.99
C ARG A 593 -44.44 -5.07 -35.75
N THR A 594 -44.91 -5.13 -34.52
CA THR A 594 -46.03 -6.02 -34.13
C THR A 594 -47.39 -5.32 -34.05
N ARG A 595 -47.43 -3.97 -34.01
CA ARG A 595 -48.67 -3.16 -33.92
C ARG A 595 -48.55 -1.85 -34.71
N GLU A 596 -49.67 -1.38 -35.25
CA GLU A 596 -49.79 -0.01 -35.78
C GLU A 596 -49.90 0.98 -34.60
N GLY A 597 -49.22 2.13 -34.69
CA GLY A 597 -49.16 3.12 -33.60
C GLY A 597 -50.02 4.34 -33.92
N ASP A 598 -50.62 4.94 -32.89
CA ASP A 598 -51.53 6.08 -32.99
C ASP A 598 -50.86 7.35 -33.56
N ASN A 599 -51.49 7.95 -34.57
CA ASN A 599 -51.08 9.24 -35.14
C ASN A 599 -51.75 10.40 -34.39
N ALA A 600 -51.00 11.12 -33.55
CA ALA A 600 -51.48 12.37 -32.96
C ALA A 600 -51.23 13.58 -33.89
N ALA A 601 -52.29 14.34 -34.16
CA ALA A 601 -52.35 15.47 -35.12
C ALA A 601 -51.97 16.83 -34.51
N HIS A 602 -51.89 17.83 -35.39
CA HIS A 602 -51.04 19.03 -35.35
C HIS A 602 -51.40 20.16 -34.36
N GLY A 603 -50.35 20.63 -33.68
CA GLY A 603 -50.16 21.96 -33.07
C GLY A 603 -48.77 21.97 -32.44
N TYR A 604 -47.90 22.96 -32.72
CA TYR A 604 -46.52 22.95 -32.20
C TYR A 604 -46.51 23.31 -30.71
N SER A 605 -46.65 22.27 -29.90
CA SER A 605 -46.15 22.17 -28.53
C SER A 605 -45.45 20.81 -28.49
N PRO A 606 -44.12 20.74 -28.26
CA PRO A 606 -43.49 19.44 -28.05
C PRO A 606 -44.21 18.75 -26.88
N ARG A 607 -44.61 17.50 -27.09
CA ARG A 607 -45.23 16.64 -26.08
C ARG A 607 -44.44 15.35 -26.09
N ALA A 608 -43.58 15.13 -25.10
CA ALA A 608 -43.00 13.80 -24.90
C ALA A 608 -44.11 12.84 -24.53
N ILE A 609 -44.07 11.64 -25.11
CA ILE A 609 -44.93 10.55 -24.71
C ILE A 609 -44.46 10.10 -23.33
N ASP A 610 -45.40 9.93 -22.39
CA ASP A 610 -45.09 9.39 -21.08
C ASP A 610 -44.77 7.89 -21.20
N MET A 611 -43.52 7.55 -20.88
CA MET A 611 -43.00 6.18 -20.96
C MET A 611 -42.94 5.49 -19.58
N SER A 612 -43.32 6.16 -18.48
CA SER A 612 -43.26 5.54 -17.13
C SER A 612 -44.29 4.42 -16.94
N ASN A 613 -45.27 4.32 -17.82
CA ASN A 613 -46.36 3.34 -17.73
C ASN A 613 -46.06 2.03 -18.48
N VAL A 614 -44.84 1.86 -18.98
CA VAL A 614 -44.40 0.64 -19.67
C VAL A 614 -43.62 -0.24 -18.70
N THR A 615 -44.24 -1.35 -18.25
CA THR A 615 -43.56 -2.42 -17.54
C THR A 615 -42.81 -3.33 -18.51
N LEU A 616 -41.50 -3.47 -18.32
CA LEU A 616 -40.63 -4.36 -19.11
C LEU A 616 -40.86 -5.83 -18.71
N SER A 617 -40.84 -6.74 -19.69
CA SER A 617 -40.88 -8.18 -19.45
C SER A 617 -39.47 -8.72 -19.21
N ARG A 618 -39.32 -9.99 -18.82
CA ARG A 618 -38.00 -10.63 -18.67
C ARG A 618 -37.17 -10.66 -19.97
N ASP A 619 -37.83 -10.57 -21.12
CA ASP A 619 -37.18 -10.63 -22.44
C ASP A 619 -36.75 -9.25 -22.97
N LEU A 620 -37.21 -8.16 -22.35
CA LEU A 620 -36.85 -6.76 -22.65
C LEU A 620 -35.92 -6.22 -21.58
#